data_AF-A0A9P5ZCH1-F1
#
_entry.id   AF-A0A9P5ZCH1-F1
#
_cell.length_a   1.000
_cell.length_b   1.000
_cell.length_c   1.000
_cell.angle_alpha   90.00
_cell.angle_beta   90.00
_cell.angle_gamma   90.00
#
_symmetry.space_group_name_H-M   'P 1'
#
loop_
_entity.id
_entity.type
_entity.pdbx_description
1 polymer ?
#
loop_
_entity_poly.entity_id
_entity_poly.type
_entity_poly.pdbx_seq_one_letter_code
_entity_poly.pdbx_strand_id
1 'polypeptide(L)'
;MNLCEHCIKGVTHEGTPKEYTRPSLDKVINALKAEGITTLGATGYCFGGRYVFDLAFENIIKVGVISHPSHLIVPDDLEKYVATSQAPLLINSCTTDLQFPLEACAKADKIFANFAPGYKREHFKGLTHGFAKRARSRQPLNGSFPSSEGVDLR
;
A
#
# COMPACT_ATOMS: atom_id res chain seq x y z
N MET A 1 2.54 42.27 5.93
CA MET A 1 1.67 41.42 5.07
C MET A 1 0.80 40.61 6.00
N ASN A 2 -0.46 41.01 6.15
CA ASN A 2 -1.34 40.41 7.15
C ASN A 2 -1.89 39.11 6.58
N LEU A 3 -1.50 37.98 7.17
CA LEU A 3 -2.18 36.71 6.94
C LEU A 3 -3.59 36.78 7.56
N CYS A 4 -4.59 36.32 6.82
CA CYS A 4 -5.99 36.29 7.25
C CYS A 4 -6.17 35.37 8.48
N GLU A 5 -7.20 35.64 9.29
CA GLU A 5 -7.50 34.90 10.54
C GLU A 5 -7.69 33.38 10.36
N HIS A 6 -7.93 32.93 9.12
CA HIS A 6 -8.01 31.51 8.77
C HIS A 6 -6.66 30.79 8.67
N CYS A 7 -5.54 31.49 8.61
CA CYS A 7 -4.20 30.88 8.63
C CYS A 7 -3.62 30.72 10.05
N ILE A 8 -4.13 31.45 11.05
CA ILE A 8 -3.61 31.44 12.44
C ILE A 8 -4.19 30.28 13.25
N LYS A 9 -5.44 29.88 12.96
CA LYS A 9 -5.97 28.62 13.45
C LYS A 9 -5.33 27.52 12.61
N GLY A 10 -4.23 26.96 13.10
CA GLY A 10 -3.56 25.83 12.46
C GLY A 10 -4.61 24.84 11.98
N VAL A 11 -4.85 24.83 10.66
CA VAL A 11 -5.74 23.87 10.02
C VAL A 11 -4.96 22.56 10.03
N THR A 12 -4.86 21.95 11.20
CA THR A 12 -4.87 20.51 11.28
C THR A 12 -6.14 20.12 10.54
N HIS A 13 -5.99 19.48 9.37
CA HIS A 13 -7.10 18.75 8.79
C HIS A 13 -7.45 17.64 9.79
N GLU A 14 -8.29 17.95 10.77
CA GLU A 14 -8.74 17.05 11.85
C GLU A 14 -9.79 16.05 11.35
N GLY A 15 -9.70 15.63 10.09
CA GLY A 15 -10.34 14.40 9.66
C GLY A 15 -9.28 13.32 9.67
N THR A 16 -9.58 12.19 10.29
CA THR A 16 -8.79 11.00 10.00
C THR A 16 -8.87 10.77 8.48
N PRO A 17 -7.75 10.55 7.77
CA PRO A 17 -7.79 10.55 6.31
C PRO A 17 -8.66 9.41 5.72
N LYS A 18 -9.06 8.45 6.57
CA LYS A 18 -10.10 7.45 6.29
C LYS A 18 -11.45 8.07 5.91
N GLU A 19 -11.90 9.14 6.59
CA GLU A 19 -13.21 9.76 6.38
C GLU A 19 -13.36 10.43 5.01
N TYR A 20 -12.26 10.90 4.42
CA TYR A 20 -12.29 11.52 3.09
C TYR A 20 -11.95 10.55 1.96
N THR A 21 -11.05 9.60 2.22
CA THR A 21 -10.55 8.72 1.16
C THR A 21 -11.47 7.54 0.90
N ARG A 22 -12.08 6.94 1.95
CA ARG A 22 -12.96 5.78 1.75
C ARG A 22 -14.23 6.10 0.95
N PRO A 23 -14.99 7.18 1.25
CA PRO A 23 -16.20 7.47 0.49
C PRO A 23 -15.92 7.73 -0.99
N SER A 24 -14.76 8.34 -1.30
CA SER A 24 -14.34 8.55 -2.68
C SER A 24 -14.00 7.25 -3.39
N LEU A 25 -13.30 6.33 -2.71
CA LEU A 25 -13.00 4.99 -3.24
C LEU A 25 -14.27 4.18 -3.47
N ASP A 26 -15.20 4.19 -2.51
CA ASP A 26 -16.43 3.39 -2.57
C ASP A 26 -17.34 3.86 -3.72
N LYS A 27 -17.39 5.17 -3.99
CA LYS A 27 -18.08 5.71 -5.17
C LYS A 27 -17.51 5.15 -6.48
N VAL A 28 -16.19 5.11 -6.61
CA VAL A 28 -15.52 4.58 -7.81
C VAL A 28 -15.79 3.07 -7.94
N ILE A 29 -15.66 2.31 -6.85
CA ILE A 29 -15.93 0.87 -6.85
C ILE A 29 -17.38 0.57 -7.23
N ASN A 30 -18.34 1.33 -6.71
CA ASN A 30 -19.74 1.16 -7.04
C ASN A 30 -20.05 1.52 -8.49
N ALA A 31 -19.41 2.58 -9.02
CA ALA A 31 -19.53 2.91 -10.45
C ALA A 31 -18.98 1.79 -11.34
N LEU A 32 -17.80 1.25 -11.03
CA LEU A 32 -17.19 0.13 -11.78
C LEU A 32 -18.08 -1.13 -11.73
N LYS A 33 -18.67 -1.42 -10.56
CA LYS A 33 -19.62 -2.53 -10.43
C LYS A 33 -20.91 -2.29 -11.23
N ALA A 34 -21.40 -1.05 -11.28
CA ALA A 34 -22.56 -0.68 -12.08
C ALA A 34 -22.31 -0.81 -13.60
N GLU A 35 -21.07 -0.63 -14.03
CA GLU A 35 -20.62 -0.90 -15.42
C GLU A 35 -20.48 -2.40 -15.73
N GLY A 36 -20.72 -3.29 -14.74
CA GLY A 36 -20.67 -4.74 -14.91
C GLY A 36 -19.30 -5.36 -14.61
N ILE A 37 -18.35 -4.61 -14.05
CA ILE A 37 -17.05 -5.16 -13.67
C ILE A 37 -17.21 -6.01 -12.41
N THR A 38 -16.92 -7.31 -12.55
CA THR A 38 -17.07 -8.30 -11.47
C THR A 38 -15.78 -8.56 -10.70
N THR A 39 -14.62 -8.25 -11.31
CA THR A 39 -13.31 -8.55 -10.74
C THR A 39 -12.47 -7.28 -10.66
N LEU A 40 -12.04 -6.93 -9.44
CA LEU A 40 -11.24 -5.75 -9.18
C LEU A 40 -9.89 -6.15 -8.61
N GLY A 41 -8.83 -5.50 -9.08
CA GLY A 41 -7.50 -5.53 -8.44
C GLY A 41 -7.19 -4.16 -7.86
N ALA A 42 -6.47 -4.11 -6.75
CA ALA A 42 -6.05 -2.84 -6.16
C ALA A 42 -4.53 -2.78 -5.98
N THR A 43 -3.96 -1.61 -6.29
CA THR A 43 -2.58 -1.30 -5.94
C THR A 43 -2.50 -0.04 -5.07
N GLY A 44 -1.61 -0.06 -4.07
CA GLY A 44 -1.48 0.98 -3.07
C GLY A 44 -0.03 1.42 -2.86
N TYR A 45 0.20 2.72 -2.79
CA TYR A 45 1.52 3.32 -2.60
C TYR A 45 1.54 4.16 -1.33
N CYS A 46 2.54 3.96 -0.45
CA CYS A 46 2.61 4.70 0.82
C CYS A 46 1.29 4.55 1.59
N PHE A 47 0.59 5.66 1.80
CA PHE A 47 -0.70 5.74 2.45
C PHE A 47 -1.77 4.86 1.79
N GLY A 48 -1.72 4.71 0.46
CA GLY A 48 -2.64 3.86 -0.28
C GLY A 48 -2.53 2.38 0.06
N GLY A 49 -1.40 1.92 0.62
CA GLY A 49 -1.22 0.53 1.04
C GLY A 49 -2.23 0.09 2.11
N ARG A 50 -2.56 0.98 3.05
CA ARG A 50 -3.59 0.73 4.07
C ARG A 50 -4.95 0.45 3.45
N TYR A 51 -5.31 1.17 2.39
CA TYR A 51 -6.62 1.01 1.77
C TYR A 51 -6.75 -0.26 0.94
N VAL A 52 -5.64 -0.78 0.41
CA VAL A 52 -5.62 -2.11 -0.20
C VAL A 52 -5.96 -3.18 0.85
N PHE A 53 -5.44 -3.07 2.08
CA PHE A 53 -5.79 -3.98 3.18
C PHE A 53 -7.27 -3.88 3.55
N ASP A 54 -7.77 -2.66 3.76
CA ASP A 54 -9.19 -2.45 4.05
C ASP A 54 -10.10 -3.07 2.96
N LEU A 55 -9.77 -2.86 1.67
CA LEU A 55 -10.51 -3.47 0.55
C LEU A 55 -10.40 -5.01 0.51
N ALA A 56 -9.26 -5.54 0.90
CA ALA A 56 -9.00 -6.97 0.97
C ALA A 56 -9.76 -7.63 2.12
N PHE A 57 -9.90 -6.95 3.27
CA PHE A 57 -10.70 -7.42 4.40
C PHE A 57 -12.18 -7.53 4.03
N GLU A 58 -12.68 -6.63 3.19
CA GLU A 58 -14.05 -6.65 2.67
C GLU A 58 -14.22 -7.61 1.47
N ASN A 59 -13.15 -8.31 1.06
CA ASN A 59 -13.13 -9.20 -0.11
C ASN A 59 -13.65 -8.54 -1.40
N ILE A 60 -13.51 -7.22 -1.52
CA ILE A 60 -13.90 -6.47 -2.73
C ILE A 60 -12.91 -6.73 -3.87
N ILE A 61 -11.64 -6.93 -3.53
CA ILE A 61 -10.56 -7.12 -4.49
C ILE A 61 -10.18 -8.59 -4.60
N LYS A 62 -9.81 -8.99 -5.81
CA LYS A 62 -9.31 -10.34 -6.12
C LYS A 62 -7.80 -10.45 -5.93
N VAL A 63 -7.05 -9.36 -6.14
CA VAL A 63 -5.59 -9.28 -6.00
C VAL A 63 -5.19 -7.92 -5.43
N GLY A 64 -4.22 -7.91 -4.52
CA GLY A 64 -3.66 -6.71 -3.91
C GLY A 64 -2.16 -6.56 -4.16
N VAL A 65 -1.71 -5.35 -4.51
CA VAL A 65 -0.27 -5.02 -4.65
C VAL A 65 0.05 -3.76 -3.87
N ILE A 66 0.97 -3.82 -2.91
CA ILE A 66 1.39 -2.65 -2.14
C ILE A 66 2.86 -2.33 -2.36
N SER A 67 3.18 -1.03 -2.40
CA SER A 67 4.57 -0.55 -2.51
C SER A 67 4.87 0.47 -1.42
N HIS A 68 5.94 0.21 -0.65
CA HIS A 68 6.36 1.00 0.52
C HIS A 68 5.18 1.45 1.41
N PRO A 69 4.35 0.51 1.91
CA PRO A 69 3.11 0.84 2.61
C PRO A 69 3.37 1.63 3.90
N SER A 70 2.41 2.46 4.30
CA SER A 70 2.42 3.15 5.59
C SER A 70 1.12 2.93 6.36
N HIS A 71 1.17 3.14 7.68
CA HIS A 71 0.03 2.99 8.59
C HIS A 71 -0.58 1.57 8.64
N LEU A 72 0.25 0.55 8.44
CA LEU A 72 -0.09 -0.83 8.75
C LEU A 72 0.25 -1.12 10.21
N ILE A 73 -0.70 -1.69 10.95
CA ILE A 73 -0.54 -2.12 12.33
C ILE A 73 -0.08 -3.57 12.31
N VAL A 74 1.22 -3.80 12.52
CA VAL A 74 1.81 -5.14 12.55
C VAL A 74 1.94 -5.60 14.00
N PRO A 75 1.42 -6.79 14.38
CA PRO A 75 0.94 -7.88 13.53
C PRO A 75 -0.57 -7.87 13.18
N ASP A 76 -1.39 -7.13 13.90
CA ASP A 76 -2.86 -7.25 13.86
C ASP A 76 -3.49 -7.18 12.46
N ASP A 77 -3.08 -6.21 11.62
CA ASP A 77 -3.61 -6.06 10.26
C ASP A 77 -3.22 -7.24 9.35
N LEU A 78 -2.07 -7.85 9.60
CA LEU A 78 -1.57 -8.98 8.80
C LEU A 78 -2.31 -10.26 9.17
N GLU A 79 -2.52 -10.51 10.46
CA GLU A 79 -3.30 -11.66 10.93
C GLU A 79 -4.75 -11.55 10.47
N LYS A 80 -5.34 -10.35 10.54
CA LYS A 80 -6.67 -10.09 9.98
C LYS A 80 -6.70 -10.34 8.48
N TYR A 81 -5.64 -10.00 7.75
CA TYR A 81 -5.59 -10.26 6.30
C TYR A 81 -5.66 -11.75 6.02
N VAL A 82 -4.85 -12.55 6.70
CA VAL A 82 -4.84 -14.01 6.55
C VAL A 82 -6.18 -14.64 6.94
N ALA A 83 -6.82 -14.14 8.00
CA ALA A 83 -8.09 -14.67 8.49
C ALA A 83 -9.29 -14.32 7.59
N THR A 84 -9.28 -13.13 6.98
CA THR A 84 -10.48 -12.57 6.33
C THR A 84 -10.37 -12.51 4.81
N SER A 85 -9.17 -12.33 4.27
CA SER A 85 -8.97 -12.07 2.85
C SER A 85 -8.59 -13.31 2.05
N GLN A 86 -9.17 -13.44 0.87
CA GLN A 86 -8.83 -14.45 -0.13
C GLN A 86 -7.97 -13.89 -1.27
N ALA A 87 -7.54 -12.64 -1.18
CA ALA A 87 -6.78 -11.98 -2.23
C ALA A 87 -5.27 -12.30 -2.09
N PRO A 88 -4.58 -12.73 -3.16
CA PRO A 88 -3.12 -12.81 -3.18
C PRO A 88 -2.52 -11.42 -2.97
N LEU A 89 -1.42 -11.35 -2.21
CA LEU A 89 -0.78 -10.09 -1.84
C LEU A 89 0.68 -10.04 -2.31
N LEU A 90 1.01 -8.99 -3.06
CA LEU A 90 2.40 -8.62 -3.38
C LEU A 90 2.82 -7.42 -2.54
N ILE A 91 3.89 -7.57 -1.75
CA ILE A 91 4.50 -6.48 -0.97
C ILE A 91 5.85 -6.09 -1.57
N ASN A 92 5.95 -4.86 -2.07
CA ASN A 92 7.22 -4.28 -2.47
C ASN A 92 7.79 -3.43 -1.32
N SER A 93 8.76 -4.01 -0.61
CA SER A 93 9.44 -3.42 0.55
C SER A 93 10.81 -2.86 0.16
N CYS A 94 11.33 -1.92 0.94
CA CYS A 94 12.66 -1.35 0.72
C CYS A 94 13.52 -1.43 2.00
N THR A 95 14.83 -1.31 1.85
CA THR A 95 15.78 -1.43 2.98
C THR A 95 15.63 -0.33 4.03
N THR A 96 15.31 0.90 3.60
CA THR A 96 15.30 2.06 4.48
C THR A 96 13.89 2.65 4.53
N ASP A 97 13.01 1.94 5.23
CA ASP A 97 11.64 2.37 5.48
C ASP A 97 11.37 2.47 6.98
N LEU A 98 11.07 3.68 7.47
CA LEU A 98 10.69 3.91 8.86
C LEU A 98 9.26 3.42 9.16
N GLN A 99 8.39 3.40 8.14
CA GLN A 99 7.00 3.01 8.28
C GLN A 99 6.81 1.49 8.19
N PHE A 100 7.74 0.78 7.56
CA PHE A 100 7.73 -0.68 7.44
C PHE A 100 9.14 -1.26 7.62
N PRO A 101 9.65 -1.31 8.87
CA PRO A 101 11.02 -1.74 9.14
C PRO A 101 11.23 -3.24 8.87
N LEU A 102 12.49 -3.67 8.84
CA LEU A 102 12.86 -5.08 8.60
C LEU A 102 12.20 -6.05 9.58
N GLU A 103 11.99 -5.65 10.83
CA GLU A 103 11.27 -6.46 11.81
C GLU A 103 9.80 -6.68 11.42
N ALA A 104 9.13 -5.64 10.92
CA ALA A 104 7.77 -5.74 10.41
C ALA A 104 7.72 -6.61 9.14
N CYS A 105 8.72 -6.50 8.26
CA CYS A 105 8.88 -7.39 7.10
C CYS A 105 9.02 -8.85 7.52
N ALA A 106 9.88 -9.15 8.50
CA ALA A 106 10.11 -10.51 8.98
C ALA A 106 8.86 -11.09 9.67
N LYS A 107 8.10 -10.27 10.40
CA LYS A 107 6.80 -10.68 10.96
C LYS A 107 5.78 -10.97 9.86
N ALA A 108 5.72 -10.12 8.83
CA ALA A 108 4.85 -10.35 7.69
C ALA A 108 5.17 -11.66 7.00
N ASP A 109 6.44 -11.95 6.71
CA ASP A 109 6.84 -13.20 6.07
C ASP A 109 6.48 -14.42 6.91
N LYS A 110 6.58 -14.34 8.24
CA LYS A 110 6.16 -15.43 9.14
C LYS A 110 4.65 -15.65 9.13
N ILE A 111 3.86 -14.58 9.16
CA ILE A 111 2.40 -14.64 9.18
C ILE A 111 1.86 -15.14 7.84
N PHE A 112 2.43 -14.66 6.73
CA PHE A 112 2.02 -15.04 5.38
C PHE A 112 2.66 -16.33 4.87
N ALA A 113 3.54 -16.98 5.64
CA ALA A 113 4.19 -18.24 5.24
C ALA A 113 3.18 -19.35 4.88
N ASN A 114 2.04 -19.40 5.57
CA ASN A 114 0.98 -20.40 5.34
C ASN A 114 -0.22 -19.83 4.57
N PHE A 115 -0.08 -18.67 3.92
CA PHE A 115 -1.19 -18.03 3.22
C PHE A 115 -1.44 -18.67 1.86
N ALA A 116 -2.45 -19.54 1.80
CA ALA A 116 -2.80 -20.34 0.63
C ALA A 116 -3.11 -19.54 -0.65
N PRO A 117 -3.75 -18.35 -0.60
CA PRO A 117 -3.99 -17.54 -1.81
C PRO A 117 -2.70 -17.05 -2.48
N GLY A 118 -1.56 -17.08 -1.79
CA GLY A 118 -0.27 -16.71 -2.32
C GLY A 118 0.17 -15.34 -1.81
N TYR A 119 1.39 -15.32 -1.30
CA TYR A 119 2.08 -14.13 -0.84
C TYR A 119 3.44 -14.04 -1.52
N LYS A 120 3.75 -12.87 -2.07
CA LYS A 120 5.08 -12.56 -2.60
C LYS A 120 5.58 -11.28 -1.96
N ARG A 121 6.83 -11.28 -1.51
CA ARG A 121 7.50 -10.05 -1.07
C ARG A 121 8.74 -9.83 -1.92
N GLU A 122 8.78 -8.69 -2.58
CA GLU A 122 9.99 -8.19 -3.24
C GLU A 122 10.68 -7.21 -2.29
N HIS A 123 11.98 -7.43 -2.07
CA HIS A 123 12.79 -6.57 -1.22
C HIS A 123 13.83 -5.84 -2.04
N PHE A 124 13.66 -4.53 -2.18
CA PHE A 124 14.57 -3.70 -2.95
C PHE A 124 15.66 -3.11 -2.06
N LYS A 125 16.89 -3.62 -2.23
CA LYS A 125 18.08 -3.18 -1.50
C LYS A 125 18.55 -1.81 -2.00
N GLY A 126 18.85 -0.91 -1.07
CA GLY A 126 19.35 0.45 -1.36
C GLY A 126 18.26 1.48 -1.67
N LEU A 127 16.98 1.09 -1.62
CA LEU A 127 15.85 2.01 -1.81
C LEU A 127 15.32 2.55 -0.48
N THR A 128 14.78 3.76 -0.53
CA THR A 128 14.14 4.48 0.58
C THR A 128 12.63 4.55 0.40
N HIS A 129 11.90 4.90 1.46
CA HIS A 129 10.46 5.13 1.40
C HIS A 129 10.07 6.07 0.22
N GLY A 130 9.03 5.69 -0.52
CA GLY A 130 8.57 6.44 -1.70
C GLY A 130 9.28 6.08 -3.02
N PHE A 131 10.02 4.97 -3.08
CA PHE A 131 10.78 4.56 -4.28
C PHE A 131 9.92 4.36 -5.55
N ALA A 132 8.62 4.10 -5.41
CA ALA A 132 7.72 3.88 -6.54
C ALA A 132 7.14 5.18 -7.12
N LYS A 133 7.55 6.35 -6.62
CA LYS A 133 7.16 7.66 -7.18
C LYS A 133 8.13 8.07 -8.29
N ARG A 134 7.63 8.23 -9.52
CA ARG A 134 8.41 8.74 -10.67
C ARG A 134 8.92 10.18 -10.43
N ALA A 135 8.15 10.99 -9.70
CA ALA A 135 8.53 12.35 -9.33
C ALA A 135 9.39 12.34 -8.06
N ARG A 136 10.71 12.46 -8.21
CA ARG A 136 11.64 12.72 -7.11
C ARG A 136 12.10 14.17 -7.18
N SER A 137 11.89 14.93 -6.12
CA SER A 137 12.51 16.24 -5.93
C SER A 137 14.02 16.04 -5.78
N ARG A 138 14.77 16.22 -6.88
CA ARG A 138 16.25 16.34 -6.96
C ARG A 138 17.04 15.59 -5.87
N GLN A 139 17.07 14.26 -5.94
CA GLN A 139 18.24 13.54 -5.43
C GLN A 139 18.67 12.52 -6.48
N PRO A 140 19.96 12.48 -6.85
CA PRO A 140 20.49 11.51 -7.80
C PRO A 140 20.39 10.08 -7.23
N LEU A 141 20.23 9.11 -8.12
CA LEU A 141 20.26 7.69 -7.80
C LEU A 141 21.73 7.28 -7.61
N ASN A 142 22.13 6.90 -6.40
CA ASN A 142 23.37 6.15 -6.16
C ASN A 142 23.14 4.63 -6.19
N GLY A 143 22.03 4.16 -6.77
CA GLY A 143 21.72 2.75 -6.92
C GLY A 143 21.08 2.50 -8.27
N SER A 144 21.74 1.68 -9.10
CA SER A 144 21.16 1.14 -10.33
C SER A 144 19.93 0.31 -10.00
N PHE A 145 18.81 0.57 -10.68
CA PHE A 145 17.76 -0.43 -10.82
C PHE A 145 18.42 -1.69 -11.38
N PRO A 146 18.30 -2.88 -10.75
CA PRO A 146 18.66 -4.10 -11.46
C PRO A 146 17.77 -4.16 -12.69
N SER A 147 18.40 -4.18 -13.87
CA SER A 147 17.74 -4.48 -15.12
C SER A 147 16.92 -5.75 -14.91
N SER A 148 15.67 -5.71 -15.32
CA SER A 148 14.77 -6.86 -15.34
C SER A 148 15.44 -8.06 -16.00
N GLU A 149 15.98 -8.98 -15.21
CA GLU A 149 16.14 -10.35 -15.67
C GLU A 149 14.76 -11.00 -15.70
N GLY A 150 14.49 -11.65 -16.82
CA GLY A 150 13.14 -11.90 -17.33
C GLY A 150 12.24 -12.67 -16.38
N VAL A 151 11.09 -12.07 -16.09
CA VAL A 151 9.89 -12.84 -15.78
C VAL A 151 9.33 -13.29 -17.13
N ASP A 152 9.72 -14.48 -17.54
CA ASP A 152 9.12 -15.18 -18.68
C ASP A 152 7.67 -15.53 -18.30
N LEU A 153 6.72 -14.80 -18.89
CA LEU A 153 5.31 -15.15 -18.89
C LEU A 153 5.02 -15.81 -20.23
N ARG A 154 5.28 -17.12 -20.29
CA ARG A 154 4.76 -18.04 -21.30
C ARG A 154 4.23 -19.29 -20.62
#